data_AF-A0A109MTL1-F1
#
_entry.id   AF-A0A109MTL1-F1
#
_cell.length_a   1.000
_cell.length_b   1.000
_cell.length_c   1.000
_cell.angle_alpha   90.00
_cell.angle_beta   90.00
_cell.angle_gamma   90.00
#
_symmetry.space_group_name_H-M   'P 1'
#
loop_
_entity.id
_entity.type
_entity.pdbx_description
1 polymer ?
#
loop_
_entity_poly.entity_id
_entity_poly.type
_entity_poly.pdbx_seq_one_letter_code
_entity_poly.pdbx_strand_id
1 'polypeptide(L)'
;MQIHVVRPGQTLYGIAQTYSVTVDRLVESNKIPNPNNLVSGQALVIPIVGSYYFVQPGDSLYSISQKVDVPYQELANINGLPEGQSLSVGYRLYIPARRKRTAEFNGYVEPRGTTVAPALETAAREAAPYLTYLAPFSFQALRDGSLKEPLLNNFPAIARENKNVLMMVITNQENDQFSDELGQIILTNTSVQNKFLNNIVATAKKYGFRDIHFDFEYLRPADKEAYNQFLRKAKERFKKEGWYISTALAPKTSADQKGRWYEAHDYKAQGEIVDFVIIMTYEWGYSGGPAMAVSPIGPVREVLEYAITEMPSNKILMGQNLYGYDWTLPFVQGSTARAVSPQQAIQIAADNDVSIEYDETAQAPHFNYTDIEDRQHEVWFEDARSIQAKFDLIKELNLRGMSYWKLGLSFPQNWLLISDNFNVRRRV
;
A
#
# COMPACT_ATOMS: atom_id res chain seq x y z
N MET A 1 12.91 8.65 10.72
CA MET A 1 11.72 8.76 11.57
C MET A 1 11.68 7.53 12.45
N GLN A 2 11.19 7.67 13.67
CA GLN A 2 11.15 6.56 14.63
C GLN A 2 9.72 6.19 14.97
N ILE A 3 9.41 4.90 15.05
CA ILE A 3 8.10 4.44 15.51
C ILE A 3 8.16 4.29 17.03
N HIS A 4 7.17 4.85 17.72
CA HIS A 4 6.96 4.73 19.16
C HIS A 4 5.60 4.08 19.42
N VAL A 5 5.59 2.99 20.18
CA VAL A 5 4.34 2.35 20.62
C VAL A 5 3.99 2.88 22.00
N VAL A 6 2.82 3.49 22.11
CA VAL A 6 2.30 4.05 23.36
C VAL A 6 2.14 2.93 24.40
N ARG A 7 2.66 3.16 25.60
CA ARG A 7 2.53 2.29 26.78
C ARG A 7 1.48 2.87 27.74
N PRO A 8 0.89 2.04 28.61
CA PRO A 8 -0.05 2.51 29.62
C PRO A 8 0.49 3.70 30.42
N GLY A 9 -0.32 4.76 30.53
CA GLY A 9 0.01 5.98 31.29
C GLY A 9 0.94 6.97 30.59
N GLN A 10 1.41 6.69 29.37
CA GLN A 10 2.20 7.68 28.62
C GLN A 10 1.32 8.82 28.10
N THR A 11 1.89 10.03 28.11
CA THR A 11 1.27 11.24 27.55
C THR A 11 2.09 11.76 26.37
N LEU A 12 1.47 12.54 25.49
CA LEU A 12 2.21 13.21 24.42
C LEU A 12 3.33 14.10 24.94
N TYR A 13 3.15 14.75 26.08
CA TYR A 13 4.20 15.54 26.72
C TYR A 13 5.42 14.69 27.09
N GLY A 14 5.20 13.54 27.74
CA GLY A 14 6.29 12.63 28.12
C GLY A 14 7.01 12.03 26.89
N ILE A 15 6.26 11.68 25.85
CA ILE A 15 6.82 11.18 24.58
C ILE A 15 7.62 12.28 23.88
N ALA A 16 7.06 13.49 23.79
CA ALA A 16 7.73 14.67 23.21
C ALA A 16 9.06 14.98 23.90
N GLN A 17 9.07 14.97 25.24
CA GLN A 17 10.27 15.17 26.05
C GLN A 17 11.32 14.06 25.80
N THR A 18 10.89 12.79 25.73
CA THR A 18 11.78 11.64 25.47
C THR A 18 12.55 11.79 24.16
N TYR A 19 11.87 12.24 23.11
CA TYR A 19 12.44 12.39 21.77
C TYR A 19 12.91 13.80 21.43
N SER A 20 12.80 14.74 22.37
CA SER A 20 13.17 16.14 22.18
C SER A 20 12.47 16.79 20.98
N VAL A 21 11.16 16.55 20.86
CA VAL A 21 10.25 17.17 19.88
C VAL A 21 9.14 17.94 20.59
N THR A 22 8.33 18.73 19.88
CA THR A 22 7.15 19.39 20.46
C THR A 22 5.91 18.51 20.37
N VAL A 23 4.96 18.72 21.28
CA VAL A 23 3.64 18.05 21.24
C VAL A 23 2.93 18.38 19.92
N ASP A 24 2.91 19.65 19.51
CA ASP A 24 2.27 20.08 18.26
C ASP A 24 2.81 19.32 17.05
N ARG A 25 4.12 19.10 16.99
CA ARG A 25 4.75 18.35 15.88
C ARG A 25 4.35 16.88 15.89
N LEU A 26 4.16 16.27 17.07
CA LEU A 26 3.63 14.91 17.18
C LEU A 26 2.16 14.84 16.73
N VAL A 27 1.33 15.79 17.16
CA VAL A 27 -0.08 15.88 16.80
C VAL A 27 -0.24 16.05 15.29
N GLU A 28 0.50 16.99 14.69
CA GLU A 28 0.46 17.26 13.25
C GLU A 28 0.92 16.05 12.43
N SER A 29 2.08 15.46 12.77
CA SER A 29 2.66 14.33 12.03
C SER A 29 1.77 13.09 12.03
N ASN A 30 1.05 12.85 13.13
CA ASN A 30 0.22 11.66 13.31
C ASN A 30 -1.28 11.94 13.13
N LYS A 31 -1.66 13.19 12.82
CA LYS A 31 -3.04 13.71 12.85
C LYS A 31 -3.85 13.16 14.02
N ILE A 32 -3.28 13.21 15.22
CA ILE A 32 -3.84 12.54 16.42
C ILE A 32 -5.24 13.11 16.70
N PRO A 33 -6.30 12.29 16.67
CA PRO A 33 -7.67 12.79 16.75
C PRO A 33 -8.00 13.32 18.15
N ASN A 34 -7.48 12.66 19.20
CA ASN A 34 -7.60 13.12 20.58
C ASN A 34 -6.22 13.13 21.28
N PRO A 35 -5.53 14.29 21.32
CA PRO A 35 -4.21 14.42 21.93
C PRO A 35 -4.15 14.08 23.44
N ASN A 36 -5.30 14.12 24.13
CA ASN A 36 -5.40 13.87 25.57
C ASN A 36 -5.76 12.42 25.91
N ASN A 37 -6.11 11.60 24.92
CA ASN A 37 -6.51 10.21 25.12
C ASN A 37 -5.72 9.29 24.16
N LEU A 38 -4.46 9.02 24.50
CA LEU A 38 -3.65 8.07 23.75
C LEU A 38 -4.05 6.64 24.11
N VAL A 39 -4.14 5.79 23.10
CA VAL A 39 -4.50 4.38 23.29
C VAL A 39 -3.23 3.57 23.54
N SER A 40 -3.24 2.72 24.57
CA SER A 40 -2.15 1.76 24.79
C SER A 40 -1.98 0.86 23.56
N GLY A 41 -0.76 0.72 23.05
CA GLY A 41 -0.47 -0.02 21.83
C GLY A 41 -0.59 0.81 20.53
N GLN A 42 -1.05 2.07 20.59
CA GLN A 42 -1.06 2.97 19.45
C GLN A 42 0.36 3.25 18.95
N ALA A 43 0.60 3.08 17.65
CA ALA A 43 1.88 3.42 17.03
C ALA A 43 1.91 4.87 16.54
N LEU A 44 2.90 5.64 16.98
CA LEU A 44 3.17 7.02 16.57
C LEU A 44 4.48 7.07 15.78
N VAL A 45 4.51 7.88 14.73
CA VAL A 45 5.74 8.28 14.06
C VAL A 45 6.30 9.53 14.72
N ILE A 46 7.52 9.43 15.21
CA ILE A 46 8.31 10.51 15.78
C ILE A 46 9.09 11.21 14.66
N PRO A 47 8.85 12.51 14.41
CA PRO A 47 9.37 13.24 13.26
C PRO A 47 10.82 13.72 13.49
N ILE A 48 11.72 12.76 13.70
CA ILE A 48 13.17 12.96 13.85
C ILE A 48 13.94 12.34 12.68
N VAL A 49 15.14 12.86 12.42
CA VAL A 49 16.09 12.29 11.46
C VAL A 49 16.91 11.21 12.17
N GLY A 50 16.99 10.02 11.59
CA GLY A 50 17.53 8.85 12.28
C GLY A 50 16.54 8.28 13.30
N SER A 51 17.05 7.65 14.33
CA SER A 51 16.27 7.11 15.45
C SER A 51 17.11 7.06 16.72
N TYR A 52 16.47 6.76 17.86
CA TYR A 52 17.14 6.48 19.12
C TYR A 52 16.93 5.03 19.54
N TYR A 53 18.02 4.38 19.93
CA TYR A 53 18.04 3.10 20.59
C TYR A 53 18.24 3.29 22.10
N PHE A 54 17.40 2.65 22.91
CA PHE A 54 17.57 2.65 24.36
C PHE A 54 18.20 1.32 24.76
N VAL A 55 19.40 1.39 25.33
CA VAL A 55 20.23 0.21 25.68
C VAL A 55 19.45 -0.74 26.58
N GLN A 56 19.38 -2.02 26.20
CA GLN A 56 18.73 -3.08 26.95
C GLN A 56 19.72 -3.87 27.81
N PRO A 57 19.26 -4.65 28.81
CA PRO A 57 20.13 -5.57 29.55
C PRO A 57 20.86 -6.52 28.60
N GLY A 58 22.19 -6.63 28.78
CA GLY A 58 23.05 -7.48 27.95
C GLY A 58 23.52 -6.85 26.64
N ASP A 59 23.10 -5.63 26.32
CA ASP A 59 23.63 -4.93 25.15
C ASP A 59 25.07 -4.45 25.37
N SER A 60 25.82 -4.49 24.27
CA SER A 60 27.07 -3.78 24.08
C SER A 60 26.93 -2.88 22.85
N LEU A 61 27.81 -1.89 22.72
CA LEU A 61 27.82 -1.07 21.50
C LEU A 61 28.05 -1.92 20.24
N TYR A 62 28.83 -3.01 20.33
CA TYR A 62 29.02 -3.96 19.22
C TYR A 62 27.74 -4.74 18.89
N SER A 63 27.05 -5.30 19.89
CA SER A 63 25.80 -6.03 19.63
C SER A 63 24.71 -5.11 19.06
N ILE A 64 24.67 -3.86 19.51
CA ILE A 64 23.76 -2.85 18.94
C ILE A 64 24.15 -2.53 17.50
N SER A 65 25.44 -2.32 17.22
CA SER A 65 25.93 -2.01 15.87
C SER A 65 25.51 -3.08 14.85
N GLN A 66 25.59 -4.36 15.23
CA GLN A 66 25.12 -5.48 14.41
C GLN A 66 23.59 -5.45 14.21
N LYS A 67 22.81 -5.13 15.25
CA LYS A 67 21.35 -5.05 15.19
C LYS A 67 20.87 -3.91 14.26
N VAL A 68 21.54 -2.76 14.31
CA VAL A 68 21.10 -1.58 13.56
C VAL A 68 21.72 -1.45 12.18
N ASP A 69 22.68 -2.32 11.84
CA ASP A 69 23.47 -2.29 10.61
C ASP A 69 24.21 -0.96 10.42
N VAL A 70 24.93 -0.54 11.46
CA VAL A 70 25.82 0.63 11.45
C VAL A 70 27.19 0.19 11.96
N PRO A 71 28.30 0.51 11.29
CA PRO A 71 29.64 0.16 11.76
C PRO A 71 29.87 0.63 13.20
N TYR A 72 30.44 -0.24 14.04
CA TYR A 72 30.69 0.04 15.46
C TYR A 72 31.41 1.38 15.70
N GLN A 73 32.47 1.65 14.92
CA GLN A 73 33.27 2.88 15.04
C GLN A 73 32.45 4.12 14.69
N GLU A 74 31.63 4.04 13.64
CA GLU A 74 30.73 5.12 13.26
C GLU A 74 29.70 5.40 14.36
N LEU A 75 29.09 4.34 14.91
CA LEU A 75 28.11 4.44 15.97
C LEU A 75 28.71 5.02 17.26
N ALA A 76 29.94 4.63 17.61
CA ALA A 76 30.70 5.21 18.73
C ALA A 76 30.96 6.70 18.52
N ASN A 77 31.53 7.06 17.36
CA ASN A 77 31.91 8.43 17.02
C ASN A 77 30.72 9.39 17.02
N ILE A 78 29.61 9.00 16.39
CA ILE A 78 28.39 9.83 16.30
C ILE A 78 27.79 10.10 17.69
N ASN A 79 27.96 9.15 18.62
CA ASN A 79 27.46 9.28 19.99
C ASN A 79 28.50 9.83 20.97
N GLY A 80 29.70 10.20 20.49
CA GLY A 80 30.78 10.70 21.35
C GLY A 80 31.27 9.69 22.39
N LEU A 81 31.17 8.39 22.10
CA LEU A 81 31.55 7.31 23.01
C LEU A 81 33.01 6.89 22.76
N PRO A 82 33.88 6.87 23.78
CA PRO A 82 35.19 6.23 23.70
C PRO A 82 35.10 4.75 23.31
N GLU A 83 36.09 4.26 22.56
CA GLU A 83 36.20 2.84 22.24
C GLU A 83 36.24 1.99 23.51
N GLY A 84 35.41 0.95 23.58
CA GLY A 84 35.33 0.03 24.72
C GLY A 84 34.50 0.51 25.92
N GLN A 85 33.83 1.66 25.86
CA GLN A 85 32.94 2.09 26.96
C GLN A 85 31.75 1.13 27.15
N SER A 86 31.52 0.68 28.39
CA SER A 86 30.31 -0.05 28.78
C SER A 86 29.07 0.86 28.75
N LEU A 87 27.96 0.34 28.20
CA LEU A 87 26.69 1.07 28.12
C LEU A 87 25.78 0.72 29.30
N SER A 88 25.25 1.73 29.98
CA SER A 88 24.22 1.54 31.00
C SER A 88 22.86 1.25 30.36
N VAL A 89 22.10 0.35 30.96
CA VAL A 89 20.70 0.11 30.56
C VAL A 89 19.91 1.42 30.59
N GLY A 90 19.12 1.67 29.54
CA GLY A 90 18.37 2.90 29.34
C GLY A 90 19.16 4.05 28.71
N TYR A 91 20.48 3.90 28.50
CA TYR A 91 21.26 4.90 27.78
C TYR A 91 20.68 5.12 26.37
N ARG A 92 20.49 6.39 26.02
CA ARG A 92 19.89 6.81 24.75
C ARG A 92 20.98 6.98 23.69
N LEU A 93 21.06 6.03 22.77
CA LEU A 93 22.00 6.02 21.66
C LEU A 93 21.33 6.52 20.38
N TYR A 94 21.90 7.53 19.73
CA TYR A 94 21.46 8.00 18.42
C TYR A 94 21.93 7.04 17.32
N ILE A 95 20.99 6.67 16.44
CA ILE A 95 21.22 5.86 15.26
C ILE A 95 21.02 6.77 14.04
N PRO A 96 22.03 6.93 13.17
CA PRO A 96 21.91 7.78 11.99
C PRO A 96 20.84 7.24 11.02
N ALA A 97 20.28 8.15 10.20
CA ALA A 97 19.31 7.77 9.19
C ALA A 97 19.95 6.82 8.15
N ARG A 98 19.23 5.75 7.81
CA ARG A 98 19.66 4.82 6.76
C ARG A 98 19.62 5.48 5.39
N ARG A 99 20.50 5.04 4.49
CA ARG A 99 20.46 5.47 3.09
C ARG A 99 19.15 5.05 2.44
N LYS A 100 18.42 6.00 1.89
CA LYS A 100 17.16 5.75 1.19
C LYS A 100 17.41 5.09 -0.17
N ARG A 101 16.64 4.04 -0.47
CA ARG A 101 16.56 3.43 -1.80
C ARG A 101 15.56 4.19 -2.67
N THR A 102 15.77 4.24 -3.98
CA THR A 102 14.75 4.77 -4.89
C THR A 102 13.67 3.72 -5.13
N ALA A 103 12.40 4.10 -4.98
CA ALA A 103 11.24 3.24 -5.24
C ALA A 103 10.12 4.03 -5.93
N GLU A 104 9.17 3.30 -6.50
CA GLU A 104 7.98 3.86 -7.14
C GLU A 104 6.71 3.58 -6.33
N PHE A 105 5.81 4.56 -6.30
CA PHE A 105 4.57 4.46 -5.54
C PHE A 105 3.36 4.79 -6.40
N ASN A 106 2.34 3.95 -6.37
CA ASN A 106 1.05 4.21 -7.01
C ASN A 106 -0.03 4.44 -5.95
N GLY A 107 -0.99 5.32 -6.22
CA GLY A 107 -2.18 5.50 -5.39
C GLY A 107 -3.44 5.49 -6.23
N TYR A 108 -4.34 4.54 -5.96
CA TYR A 108 -5.66 4.49 -6.60
C TYR A 108 -6.61 5.49 -5.96
N VAL A 109 -7.39 6.21 -6.77
CA VAL A 109 -8.53 7.02 -6.33
C VAL A 109 -9.80 6.43 -6.93
N GLU A 110 -10.73 5.98 -6.08
CA GLU A 110 -12.01 5.40 -6.53
C GLU A 110 -13.16 6.34 -6.12
N PRO A 111 -13.55 7.30 -6.98
CA PRO A 111 -14.74 8.10 -6.75
C PRO A 111 -16.01 7.24 -6.90
N ARG A 112 -16.99 7.48 -6.05
CA ARG A 112 -18.29 6.80 -6.07
C ARG A 112 -19.41 7.82 -6.22
N GLY A 113 -20.53 7.39 -6.82
CA GLY A 113 -21.68 8.26 -7.06
C GLY A 113 -21.52 9.12 -8.33
N THR A 114 -22.16 10.30 -8.33
CA THR A 114 -22.21 11.20 -9.50
C THR A 114 -21.21 12.36 -9.42
N THR A 115 -20.57 12.56 -8.27
CA THR A 115 -19.56 13.60 -8.04
C THR A 115 -18.39 13.06 -7.22
N VAL A 116 -17.21 13.66 -7.37
CA VAL A 116 -16.06 13.34 -6.52
C VAL A 116 -16.22 14.01 -5.17
N ALA A 117 -16.19 13.23 -4.09
CA ALA A 117 -16.25 13.75 -2.73
C ALA A 117 -15.05 14.67 -2.44
N PRO A 118 -15.23 15.86 -1.83
CA PRO A 118 -14.13 16.76 -1.51
C PRO A 118 -13.01 16.11 -0.69
N ALA A 119 -13.37 15.23 0.26
CA ALA A 119 -12.40 14.49 1.06
C ALA A 119 -11.49 13.57 0.23
N LEU A 120 -12.00 12.97 -0.85
CA LEU A 120 -11.21 12.13 -1.74
C LEU A 120 -10.22 12.98 -2.56
N GLU A 121 -10.65 14.16 -3.02
CA GLU A 121 -9.77 15.08 -3.73
C GLU A 121 -8.67 15.64 -2.81
N THR A 122 -9.02 16.01 -1.57
CA THR A 122 -8.04 16.41 -0.55
C THR A 122 -7.04 15.28 -0.28
N ALA A 123 -7.51 14.04 -0.10
CA ALA A 123 -6.62 12.90 0.10
C ALA A 123 -5.69 12.66 -1.09
N ALA A 124 -6.17 12.87 -2.33
CA ALA A 124 -5.33 12.82 -3.52
C ALA A 124 -4.25 13.91 -3.51
N ARG A 125 -4.59 15.15 -3.13
CA ARG A 125 -3.61 16.25 -2.99
C ARG A 125 -2.57 15.98 -1.91
N GLU A 126 -2.98 15.45 -0.77
CA GLU A 126 -2.08 15.12 0.34
C GLU A 126 -1.11 13.97 -0.02
N ALA A 127 -1.59 12.97 -0.76
CA ALA A 127 -0.78 11.80 -1.13
C ALA A 127 0.13 12.05 -2.33
N ALA A 128 -0.28 12.88 -3.31
CA ALA A 128 0.44 13.12 -4.57
C ALA A 128 1.94 13.48 -4.42
N PRO A 129 2.38 14.27 -3.42
CA PRO A 129 3.79 14.49 -3.13
C PRO A 129 4.59 13.23 -2.80
N TYR A 130 3.97 12.09 -2.54
CA TYR A 130 4.64 10.83 -2.21
C TYR A 130 4.51 9.77 -3.31
N LEU A 131 3.86 10.10 -4.43
CA LEU A 131 3.55 9.14 -5.49
C LEU A 131 4.41 9.31 -6.74
N THR A 132 4.69 8.19 -7.41
CA THR A 132 5.12 8.18 -8.81
C THR A 132 3.91 8.23 -9.75
N TYR A 133 2.84 7.51 -9.40
CA TYR A 133 1.63 7.36 -10.19
C TYR A 133 0.38 7.76 -9.41
N LEU A 134 -0.55 8.45 -10.07
CA LEU A 134 -1.91 8.68 -9.57
C LEU A 134 -2.89 7.98 -10.52
N ALA A 135 -3.74 7.10 -9.97
CA ALA A 135 -4.53 6.14 -10.74
C ALA A 135 -6.03 6.27 -10.47
N PRO A 136 -6.76 7.11 -11.23
CA PRO A 136 -8.22 7.16 -11.16
C PRO A 136 -8.86 5.84 -11.60
N PHE A 137 -9.61 5.22 -10.69
CA PHE A 137 -10.31 3.96 -10.88
C PHE A 137 -11.78 4.21 -11.26
N SER A 138 -12.29 3.71 -12.38
CA SER A 138 -11.57 3.14 -13.54
C SER A 138 -12.32 3.46 -14.83
N PHE A 139 -11.61 3.40 -15.96
CA PHE A 139 -12.26 3.34 -17.26
C PHE A 139 -12.80 1.92 -17.46
N GLN A 140 -14.11 1.77 -17.60
CA GLN A 140 -14.73 0.46 -17.83
C GLN A 140 -14.70 0.15 -19.33
N ALA A 141 -14.14 -1.00 -19.70
CA ALA A 141 -14.20 -1.50 -21.06
C ALA A 141 -15.65 -1.88 -21.42
N LEU A 142 -16.09 -1.56 -22.64
CA LEU A 142 -17.41 -1.92 -23.12
C LEU A 142 -17.32 -2.95 -24.25
N ARG A 143 -18.35 -3.79 -24.39
CA ARG A 143 -18.39 -4.93 -25.34
C ARG A 143 -18.13 -4.54 -26.80
N ASP A 144 -18.38 -3.29 -27.18
CA ASP A 144 -18.16 -2.76 -28.52
C ASP A 144 -16.77 -2.12 -28.73
N GLY A 145 -15.90 -2.18 -27.71
CA GLY A 145 -14.57 -1.58 -27.70
C GLY A 145 -14.55 -0.09 -27.34
N SER A 146 -15.66 0.50 -26.91
CA SER A 146 -15.66 1.83 -26.30
C SER A 146 -15.25 1.77 -24.82
N LEU A 147 -15.07 2.94 -24.20
CA LEU A 147 -14.69 3.11 -22.81
C LEU A 147 -15.74 3.97 -22.11
N LYS A 148 -16.19 3.56 -20.93
CA LYS A 148 -16.92 4.42 -20.01
C LYS A 148 -15.92 5.13 -19.09
N GLU A 149 -15.85 6.46 -19.19
CA GLU A 149 -14.91 7.26 -18.40
C GLU A 149 -15.34 7.35 -16.92
N PRO A 150 -14.41 7.30 -15.95
CA PRO A 150 -14.69 7.60 -14.56
C PRO A 150 -14.80 9.12 -14.33
N LEU A 151 -15.21 9.50 -13.12
CA LEU A 151 -15.11 10.88 -12.67
C LEU A 151 -13.63 11.25 -12.45
N LEU A 152 -13.09 12.13 -13.30
CA LEU A 152 -11.68 12.54 -13.22
C LEU A 152 -11.46 13.80 -12.37
N ASN A 153 -12.45 14.70 -12.30
CA ASN A 153 -12.37 15.99 -11.61
C ASN A 153 -10.98 16.64 -11.74
N ASN A 154 -10.34 16.98 -10.61
CA ASN A 154 -9.05 17.66 -10.59
C ASN A 154 -7.85 16.69 -10.54
N PHE A 155 -8.05 15.37 -10.62
CA PHE A 155 -6.95 14.41 -10.53
C PHE A 155 -5.85 14.63 -11.60
N PRO A 156 -6.16 14.95 -12.87
CA PRO A 156 -5.14 15.28 -13.86
C PRO A 156 -4.30 16.52 -13.52
N ALA A 157 -4.90 17.54 -12.88
CA ALA A 157 -4.19 18.73 -12.44
C ALA A 157 -3.31 18.43 -11.22
N ILE A 158 -3.85 17.70 -10.24
CA ILE A 158 -3.11 17.25 -9.04
C ILE A 158 -1.87 16.45 -9.45
N ALA A 159 -2.01 15.51 -10.38
CA ALA A 159 -0.90 14.72 -10.90
C ALA A 159 0.18 15.60 -11.56
N ARG A 160 -0.24 16.59 -12.36
CA ARG A 160 0.66 17.51 -13.06
C ARG A 160 1.44 18.40 -12.09
N GLU A 161 0.76 18.99 -11.12
CA GLU A 161 1.35 19.86 -10.09
C GLU A 161 2.41 19.12 -9.26
N ASN A 162 2.22 17.82 -9.04
CA ASN A 162 3.11 16.99 -8.24
C ASN A 162 4.07 16.11 -9.07
N LYS A 163 4.11 16.28 -10.39
CA LYS A 163 4.95 15.48 -11.30
C LYS A 163 4.70 13.97 -11.19
N ASN A 164 3.45 13.58 -10.94
CA ASN A 164 3.01 12.19 -11.02
C ASN A 164 2.67 11.82 -12.47
N VAL A 165 2.93 10.57 -12.84
CA VAL A 165 2.35 9.98 -14.04
C VAL A 165 0.88 9.69 -13.76
N LEU A 166 0.00 10.22 -14.59
CA LEU A 166 -1.39 9.80 -14.55
C LEU A 166 -1.50 8.41 -15.19
N MET A 167 -2.02 7.45 -14.43
CA MET A 167 -2.20 6.04 -14.81
C MET A 167 -3.65 5.80 -15.25
N MET A 168 -3.85 5.31 -16.47
CA MET A 168 -5.17 5.00 -17.01
C MET A 168 -5.55 3.59 -16.60
N VAL A 169 -6.30 3.46 -15.52
CA VAL A 169 -6.81 2.18 -15.04
C VAL A 169 -7.97 1.73 -15.91
N ILE A 170 -7.88 0.54 -16.49
CA ILE A 170 -8.90 -0.02 -17.37
C ILE A 170 -9.34 -1.38 -16.84
N THR A 171 -10.64 -1.52 -16.57
CA THR A 171 -11.23 -2.74 -16.01
C THR A 171 -12.20 -3.42 -16.97
N ASN A 172 -12.38 -4.73 -16.80
CA ASN A 172 -13.46 -5.51 -17.43
C ASN A 172 -14.68 -5.62 -16.49
N GLN A 173 -15.05 -4.51 -15.84
CA GLN A 173 -16.22 -4.47 -14.97
C GLN A 173 -17.50 -4.11 -15.74
N GLU A 174 -18.58 -4.85 -15.49
CA GLU A 174 -19.95 -4.51 -15.85
C GLU A 174 -20.85 -4.64 -14.63
N ASN A 175 -21.71 -3.66 -14.38
CA ASN A 175 -22.58 -3.61 -13.20
C ASN A 175 -21.80 -3.81 -11.87
N ASP A 176 -20.67 -3.12 -11.75
CA ASP A 176 -19.79 -3.13 -10.57
C ASP A 176 -19.22 -4.52 -10.22
N GLN A 177 -19.16 -5.45 -11.19
CA GLN A 177 -18.57 -6.78 -11.05
C GLN A 177 -17.65 -7.09 -12.23
N PHE A 178 -16.58 -7.84 -12.00
CA PHE A 178 -15.70 -8.31 -13.07
C PHE A 178 -16.41 -9.35 -13.96
N SER A 179 -16.26 -9.22 -15.27
CA SER A 179 -16.92 -10.07 -16.25
C SER A 179 -15.94 -10.80 -17.15
N ASP A 180 -16.05 -12.12 -17.10
CA ASP A 180 -15.25 -13.05 -17.89
C ASP A 180 -15.68 -13.02 -19.37
N GLU A 181 -16.97 -12.82 -19.65
CA GLU A 181 -17.51 -12.69 -21.01
C GLU A 181 -17.04 -11.40 -21.69
N LEU A 182 -17.08 -10.27 -20.98
CA LEU A 182 -16.52 -9.02 -21.48
C LEU A 182 -15.03 -9.18 -21.77
N GLY A 183 -14.29 -9.80 -20.85
CA GLY A 183 -12.89 -10.16 -21.03
C GLY A 183 -12.67 -10.95 -22.32
N GLN A 184 -13.39 -12.06 -22.51
CA GLN A 184 -13.30 -12.86 -23.73
C GLN A 184 -13.53 -12.04 -25.00
N ILE A 185 -14.57 -11.20 -25.05
CA ILE A 185 -14.90 -10.38 -26.23
C ILE A 185 -13.73 -9.46 -26.58
N ILE A 186 -13.20 -8.72 -25.59
CA ILE A 186 -12.09 -7.79 -25.79
C ILE A 186 -10.82 -8.52 -26.24
N LEU A 187 -10.56 -9.70 -25.68
CA LEU A 187 -9.33 -10.46 -25.93
C LEU A 187 -9.33 -11.20 -27.26
N THR A 188 -10.50 -11.66 -27.73
CA THR A 188 -10.58 -12.58 -28.89
C THR A 188 -11.16 -11.94 -30.16
N ASN A 189 -11.98 -10.88 -30.05
CA ASN A 189 -12.54 -10.23 -31.23
C ASN A 189 -11.59 -9.13 -31.75
N THR A 190 -10.91 -9.42 -32.87
CA THR A 190 -9.89 -8.51 -33.43
C THR A 190 -10.42 -7.13 -33.81
N SER A 191 -11.66 -7.02 -34.29
CA SER A 191 -12.26 -5.73 -34.67
C SER A 191 -12.52 -4.87 -33.43
N VAL A 192 -13.15 -5.47 -32.41
CA VAL A 192 -13.41 -4.83 -31.11
C VAL A 192 -12.10 -4.43 -30.44
N GLN A 193 -11.11 -5.33 -30.42
CA GLN A 193 -9.81 -5.09 -29.82
C GLN A 193 -9.06 -3.91 -30.49
N ASN A 194 -9.13 -3.79 -31.82
CA ASN A 194 -8.53 -2.67 -32.54
C ASN A 194 -9.21 -1.34 -32.20
N LYS A 195 -10.55 -1.33 -32.17
CA LYS A 195 -11.34 -0.15 -31.76
C LYS A 195 -11.03 0.24 -30.32
N PHE A 196 -10.94 -0.74 -29.43
CA PHE A 196 -10.58 -0.55 -28.02
C PHE A 196 -9.21 0.10 -27.85
N LEU A 197 -8.17 -0.45 -28.47
CA LEU A 197 -6.83 0.14 -28.42
C LEU A 197 -6.78 1.56 -29.03
N ASN A 198 -7.56 1.82 -30.08
CA ASN A 198 -7.67 3.18 -30.65
C ASN A 198 -8.32 4.16 -29.66
N ASN A 199 -9.39 3.75 -29.00
CA ASN A 199 -10.07 4.57 -28.00
C ASN A 199 -9.18 4.84 -26.79
N ILE A 200 -8.41 3.85 -26.32
CA ILE A 200 -7.40 4.04 -25.26
C ILE A 200 -6.40 5.12 -25.67
N VAL A 201 -5.83 5.04 -26.88
CA VAL A 201 -4.86 6.05 -27.34
C VAL A 201 -5.47 7.44 -27.43
N ALA A 202 -6.69 7.57 -27.97
CA ALA A 202 -7.37 8.86 -28.07
C ALA A 202 -7.64 9.46 -26.68
N THR A 203 -8.15 8.67 -25.75
CA THR A 203 -8.45 9.10 -24.37
C THR A 203 -7.19 9.41 -23.57
N ALA A 204 -6.15 8.59 -23.71
CA ALA A 204 -4.86 8.83 -23.07
C ALA A 204 -4.22 10.16 -23.51
N LYS A 205 -4.27 10.47 -24.82
CA LYS A 205 -3.83 11.78 -25.35
C LYS A 205 -4.68 12.94 -24.84
N LYS A 206 -6.01 12.78 -24.79
CA LYS A 206 -6.94 13.81 -24.31
C LYS A 206 -6.63 14.26 -22.88
N TYR A 207 -6.33 13.32 -21.99
CA TYR A 207 -6.14 13.60 -20.56
C TYR A 207 -4.68 13.61 -20.09
N GLY A 208 -3.74 13.20 -20.94
CA GLY A 208 -2.31 13.16 -20.62
C GLY A 208 -1.89 11.93 -19.79
N PHE A 209 -2.58 10.80 -19.95
CA PHE A 209 -2.15 9.53 -19.36
C PHE A 209 -0.86 9.04 -20.04
N ARG A 210 0.08 8.50 -19.25
CA ARG A 210 1.37 7.97 -19.76
C ARG A 210 1.72 6.57 -19.24
N ASP A 211 0.82 5.97 -18.47
CA ASP A 211 0.80 4.54 -18.19
C ASP A 211 -0.60 4.02 -18.48
N ILE A 212 -0.69 2.91 -19.21
CA ILE A 212 -1.95 2.21 -19.48
C ILE A 212 -1.96 0.94 -18.63
N HIS A 213 -2.83 0.93 -17.62
CA HIS A 213 -2.90 -0.13 -16.62
C HIS A 213 -4.13 -0.99 -16.87
N PHE A 214 -3.92 -2.26 -17.22
CA PHE A 214 -5.02 -3.22 -17.38
C PHE A 214 -5.26 -3.99 -16.08
N ASP A 215 -6.39 -3.72 -15.48
CA ASP A 215 -6.91 -4.43 -14.31
C ASP A 215 -8.02 -5.38 -14.75
N PHE A 216 -7.62 -6.42 -15.48
CA PHE A 216 -8.54 -7.42 -16.03
C PHE A 216 -8.58 -8.65 -15.15
N GLU A 217 -9.59 -8.74 -14.30
CA GLU A 217 -9.74 -9.82 -13.34
C GLU A 217 -10.84 -10.82 -13.74
N TYR A 218 -10.86 -11.96 -13.04
CA TYR A 218 -11.89 -13.00 -13.19
C TYR A 218 -12.07 -13.52 -14.63
N LEU A 219 -11.03 -13.41 -15.46
CA LEU A 219 -11.02 -13.91 -16.82
C LEU A 219 -11.14 -15.44 -16.87
N ARG A 220 -11.58 -15.99 -18.01
CA ARG A 220 -11.67 -17.44 -18.17
C ARG A 220 -10.25 -18.03 -18.24
N PRO A 221 -10.01 -19.19 -17.62
CA PRO A 221 -8.72 -19.89 -17.76
C PRO A 221 -8.31 -20.13 -19.21
N ALA A 222 -9.28 -20.38 -20.09
CA ALA A 222 -9.07 -20.59 -21.53
C ALA A 222 -8.55 -19.32 -22.25
N ASP A 223 -8.79 -18.13 -21.71
CA ASP A 223 -8.41 -16.86 -22.32
C ASP A 223 -6.99 -16.42 -21.92
N LYS A 224 -6.24 -17.23 -21.14
CA LYS A 224 -4.88 -16.92 -20.68
C LYS A 224 -3.95 -16.46 -21.81
N GLU A 225 -3.84 -17.24 -22.88
CA GLU A 225 -2.95 -16.87 -24.00
C GLU A 225 -3.54 -15.74 -24.84
N ALA A 226 -4.86 -15.65 -24.96
CA ALA A 226 -5.50 -14.51 -25.62
C ALA A 226 -5.16 -13.19 -24.89
N TYR A 227 -5.08 -13.22 -23.55
CA TYR A 227 -4.65 -12.08 -22.76
C TYR A 227 -3.19 -11.70 -23.03
N ASN A 228 -2.28 -12.68 -23.04
CA ASN A 228 -0.88 -12.44 -23.39
C ASN A 228 -0.72 -11.83 -24.79
N GLN A 229 -1.45 -12.33 -25.79
CA GLN A 229 -1.42 -11.79 -27.16
C GLN A 229 -1.99 -10.37 -27.24
N PHE A 230 -3.07 -10.09 -26.51
CA PHE A 230 -3.61 -8.74 -26.38
C PHE A 230 -2.57 -7.78 -25.79
N LEU A 231 -1.90 -8.17 -24.69
CA LEU A 231 -0.89 -7.33 -24.04
C LEU A 231 0.31 -7.05 -24.96
N ARG A 232 0.78 -8.03 -25.74
CA ARG A 232 1.83 -7.82 -26.75
C ARG A 232 1.41 -6.79 -27.80
N LYS A 233 0.18 -6.92 -28.31
CA LYS A 233 -0.39 -5.96 -29.28
C LYS A 233 -0.56 -4.56 -28.69
N ALA A 234 -0.99 -4.47 -27.44
CA ALA A 234 -1.12 -3.22 -26.71
C ALA A 234 0.26 -2.57 -26.48
N LYS A 235 1.27 -3.34 -26.06
CA LYS A 235 2.66 -2.89 -25.88
C LYS A 235 3.21 -2.27 -27.17
N GLU A 236 3.06 -2.94 -28.31
CA GLU A 236 3.52 -2.42 -29.60
C GLU A 236 2.80 -1.13 -30.02
N ARG A 237 1.55 -0.93 -29.57
CA ARG A 237 0.82 0.32 -29.79
C ARG A 237 1.36 1.44 -28.91
N PHE A 238 1.44 1.20 -27.61
CA PHE A 238 1.77 2.24 -26.61
C PHE A 238 3.25 2.62 -26.61
N LYS A 239 4.13 1.70 -27.02
CA LYS A 239 5.55 1.99 -27.24
C LYS A 239 5.77 3.11 -28.26
N LYS A 240 4.93 3.21 -29.30
CA LYS A 240 5.00 4.29 -30.32
C LYS A 240 4.67 5.67 -29.76
N GLU A 241 3.94 5.72 -28.65
CA GLU A 241 3.56 6.94 -27.95
C GLU A 241 4.52 7.26 -26.77
N GLY A 242 5.50 6.37 -26.50
CA GLY A 242 6.41 6.49 -25.36
C GLY A 242 5.76 6.23 -24.00
N TRP A 243 4.62 5.52 -23.97
CA TRP A 243 3.89 5.22 -22.73
C TRP A 243 4.29 3.89 -22.13
N TYR A 244 4.14 3.80 -20.81
CA TYR A 244 4.21 2.55 -20.08
C TYR A 244 2.93 1.72 -20.28
N ILE A 245 3.06 0.41 -20.14
CA ILE A 245 1.96 -0.53 -19.97
C ILE A 245 2.21 -1.31 -18.69
N SER A 246 1.16 -1.50 -17.90
CA SER A 246 1.17 -2.28 -16.67
C SER A 246 -0.07 -3.14 -16.54
N THR A 247 -0.02 -4.16 -15.68
CA THR A 247 -1.16 -5.05 -15.40
C THR A 247 -1.34 -5.27 -13.91
N ALA A 248 -2.58 -5.48 -13.48
CA ALA A 248 -2.87 -6.06 -12.17
C ALA A 248 -2.72 -7.59 -12.24
N LEU A 249 -2.26 -8.21 -11.16
CA LEU A 249 -2.13 -9.66 -11.04
C LEU A 249 -2.78 -10.13 -9.74
N ALA A 250 -3.63 -11.16 -9.86
CA ALA A 250 -4.15 -11.89 -8.71
C ALA A 250 -3.00 -12.57 -7.95
N PRO A 251 -3.03 -12.62 -6.61
CA PRO A 251 -1.95 -13.19 -5.80
C PRO A 251 -1.84 -14.70 -6.04
N LYS A 252 -0.67 -15.16 -6.49
CA LYS A 252 -0.35 -16.57 -6.70
C LYS A 252 0.89 -16.95 -5.90
N THR A 253 0.96 -18.19 -5.43
CA THR A 253 2.16 -18.77 -4.80
C THR A 253 2.79 -19.88 -5.64
N SER A 254 2.14 -20.29 -6.73
CA SER A 254 2.68 -21.24 -7.71
C SER A 254 2.12 -21.02 -9.12
N ALA A 255 2.82 -21.53 -10.14
CA ALA A 255 2.41 -21.42 -11.54
C ALA A 255 1.11 -22.17 -11.85
N ASP A 256 0.90 -23.32 -11.19
CA ASP A 256 -0.21 -24.24 -11.39
C ASP A 256 -1.44 -23.95 -10.51
N GLN A 257 -1.37 -22.93 -9.64
CA GLN A 257 -2.50 -22.51 -8.81
C GLN A 257 -3.77 -22.32 -9.63
N LYS A 258 -4.78 -23.13 -9.29
CA LYS A 258 -6.06 -23.23 -9.98
C LYS A 258 -7.08 -22.26 -9.43
N GLY A 259 -8.03 -21.89 -10.27
CA GLY A 259 -9.15 -21.02 -9.91
C GLY A 259 -9.32 -19.89 -10.91
N ARG A 260 -10.57 -19.48 -11.08
CA ARG A 260 -10.96 -18.46 -12.07
C ARG A 260 -10.25 -17.12 -11.87
N TRP A 261 -9.87 -16.78 -10.64
CA TRP A 261 -9.11 -15.57 -10.33
C TRP A 261 -7.63 -15.63 -10.77
N TYR A 262 -7.06 -16.83 -10.95
CA TYR A 262 -5.61 -17.02 -11.04
C TYR A 262 -5.14 -17.51 -12.42
N GLU A 263 -5.89 -18.39 -13.08
CA GLU A 263 -5.37 -19.14 -14.22
C GLU A 263 -5.09 -18.27 -15.46
N ALA A 264 -5.85 -17.20 -15.66
CA ALA A 264 -5.62 -16.26 -16.77
C ALA A 264 -4.44 -15.32 -16.54
N HIS A 265 -3.93 -15.23 -15.31
CA HIS A 265 -2.79 -14.40 -14.93
C HIS A 265 -1.48 -15.19 -15.05
N ASP A 266 -0.87 -15.09 -16.24
CA ASP A 266 0.41 -15.69 -16.57
C ASP A 266 1.57 -14.77 -16.14
N TYR A 267 2.06 -14.96 -14.91
CA TYR A 267 3.09 -14.10 -14.31
C TYR A 267 4.34 -13.97 -15.19
N LYS A 268 4.82 -15.08 -15.76
CA LYS A 268 6.02 -15.10 -16.59
C LYS A 268 5.81 -14.32 -17.88
N ALA A 269 4.77 -14.68 -18.63
CA ALA A 269 4.50 -14.04 -19.91
C ALA A 269 4.22 -12.54 -19.73
N GLN A 270 3.39 -12.17 -18.76
CA GLN A 270 3.12 -10.76 -18.49
C GLN A 270 4.37 -10.01 -18.02
N GLY A 271 5.15 -10.61 -17.12
CA GLY A 271 6.42 -10.07 -16.64
C GLY A 271 7.45 -9.82 -17.76
N GLU A 272 7.41 -10.57 -18.86
CA GLU A 272 8.20 -10.31 -20.06
C GLU A 272 7.64 -9.15 -20.91
N ILE A 273 6.31 -9.04 -21.01
CA ILE A 273 5.61 -8.10 -21.91
C ILE A 273 5.53 -6.68 -21.34
N VAL A 274 5.09 -6.53 -20.09
CA VAL A 274 4.72 -5.23 -19.52
C VAL A 274 5.91 -4.53 -18.84
N ASP A 275 5.80 -3.22 -18.59
CA ASP A 275 6.88 -2.46 -17.95
C ASP A 275 6.96 -2.71 -16.44
N PHE A 276 5.81 -2.96 -15.81
CA PHE A 276 5.67 -3.37 -14.42
C PHE A 276 4.29 -3.98 -14.17
N VAL A 277 4.14 -4.68 -13.06
CA VAL A 277 2.88 -5.27 -12.59
C VAL A 277 2.54 -4.74 -11.20
N ILE A 278 1.25 -4.75 -10.86
CA ILE A 278 0.74 -4.51 -9.51
C ILE A 278 0.13 -5.81 -9.03
N ILE A 279 0.70 -6.42 -8.00
CA ILE A 279 0.18 -7.68 -7.45
C ILE A 279 -0.75 -7.35 -6.30
N MET A 280 -1.98 -7.86 -6.31
CA MET A 280 -3.01 -7.58 -5.30
C MET A 280 -2.75 -8.37 -4.00
N THR A 281 -1.65 -8.05 -3.31
CA THR A 281 -1.21 -8.66 -2.05
C THR A 281 -1.96 -8.10 -0.84
N TYR A 282 -3.30 -8.11 -0.89
CA TYR A 282 -4.22 -7.76 0.19
C TYR A 282 -5.56 -8.52 0.02
N GLU A 283 -6.51 -8.36 0.95
CA GLU A 283 -7.79 -9.11 1.03
C GLU A 283 -7.67 -10.59 1.45
N TRP A 284 -6.73 -10.95 2.33
CA TRP A 284 -6.86 -12.23 3.07
C TRP A 284 -8.00 -12.14 4.09
N GLY A 285 -7.93 -11.15 4.98
CA GLY A 285 -9.09 -10.63 5.70
C GLY A 285 -9.83 -9.65 4.80
N TYR A 286 -10.94 -10.09 4.22
CA TYR A 286 -11.78 -9.28 3.34
C TYR A 286 -13.17 -9.08 3.92
N SER A 287 -13.89 -8.07 3.43
CA SER A 287 -15.18 -7.67 4.02
C SER A 287 -16.20 -8.81 4.12
N GLY A 288 -16.26 -9.72 3.14
CA GLY A 288 -17.19 -10.85 3.12
C GLY A 288 -16.66 -12.15 3.74
N GLY A 289 -15.44 -12.11 4.32
CA GLY A 289 -14.80 -13.23 4.99
C GLY A 289 -14.76 -13.06 6.51
N PRO A 290 -14.25 -14.05 7.26
CA PRO A 290 -14.03 -13.93 8.70
C PRO A 290 -12.94 -12.89 9.02
N ALA A 291 -12.94 -12.41 10.28
CA ALA A 291 -11.95 -11.46 10.77
C ALA A 291 -10.54 -12.06 10.75
N MET A 292 -9.60 -11.33 10.15
CA MET A 292 -8.15 -11.57 10.19
C MET A 292 -7.43 -10.35 9.58
N ALA A 293 -6.09 -10.33 9.65
CA ALA A 293 -5.29 -9.31 8.98
C ALA A 293 -5.63 -9.20 7.48
N VAL A 294 -5.72 -7.97 6.97
CA VAL A 294 -6.06 -7.72 5.56
C VAL A 294 -4.94 -8.15 4.61
N SER A 295 -3.67 -7.91 5.00
CA SER A 295 -2.48 -8.30 4.23
C SER A 295 -1.39 -8.90 5.12
N PRO A 296 -1.61 -10.11 5.69
CA PRO A 296 -0.65 -10.76 6.59
C PRO A 296 0.70 -10.95 5.89
N ILE A 297 1.80 -10.55 6.53
CA ILE A 297 3.10 -10.43 5.87
C ILE A 297 3.66 -11.77 5.35
N GLY A 298 3.32 -12.90 5.97
CA GLY A 298 3.71 -14.24 5.54
C GLY A 298 3.15 -14.59 4.16
N PRO A 299 1.82 -14.68 4.00
CA PRO A 299 1.20 -14.89 2.69
C PRO A 299 1.59 -13.83 1.63
N VAL A 300 1.75 -12.56 2.04
CA VAL A 300 2.27 -11.51 1.15
C VAL A 300 3.67 -11.86 0.64
N ARG A 301 4.58 -12.28 1.53
CA ARG A 301 5.93 -12.72 1.17
C ARG A 301 5.90 -13.91 0.21
N GLU A 302 5.11 -14.94 0.49
CA GLU A 302 5.02 -16.13 -0.37
C GLU A 302 4.64 -15.77 -1.81
N VAL A 303 3.66 -14.86 -1.97
CA VAL A 303 3.24 -14.36 -3.30
C VAL A 303 4.36 -13.62 -4.01
N LEU A 304 5.10 -12.77 -3.29
CA LEU A 304 6.18 -11.97 -3.86
C LEU A 304 7.43 -12.80 -4.18
N GLU A 305 7.76 -13.77 -3.33
CA GLU A 305 8.83 -14.73 -3.56
C GLU A 305 8.55 -15.61 -4.79
N TYR A 306 7.30 -16.04 -4.99
CA TYR A 306 6.90 -16.66 -6.25
C TYR A 306 6.99 -15.67 -7.42
N ALA A 307 6.53 -14.43 -7.25
CA ALA A 307 6.57 -13.46 -8.34
C ALA A 307 7.99 -13.18 -8.86
N ILE A 308 8.99 -13.13 -7.96
CA ILE A 308 10.39 -12.93 -8.36
C ILE A 308 11.01 -14.15 -9.06
N THR A 309 10.43 -15.36 -8.94
CA THR A 309 10.86 -16.51 -9.75
C THR A 309 10.36 -16.43 -11.18
N GLU A 310 9.26 -15.69 -11.41
CA GLU A 310 8.62 -15.59 -12.73
C GLU A 310 8.97 -14.28 -13.48
N MET A 311 9.38 -13.22 -12.78
CA MET A 311 9.75 -11.95 -13.40
C MET A 311 10.79 -11.15 -12.60
N PRO A 312 11.48 -10.17 -13.24
CA PRO A 312 12.42 -9.31 -12.53
C PRO A 312 11.76 -8.53 -11.38
N SER A 313 12.39 -8.53 -10.20
CA SER A 313 11.86 -7.84 -8.99
C SER A 313 11.59 -6.34 -9.20
N ASN A 314 12.38 -5.68 -10.07
CA ASN A 314 12.23 -4.27 -10.41
C ASN A 314 11.00 -3.97 -11.30
N LYS A 315 10.21 -4.98 -11.67
CA LYS A 315 8.90 -4.84 -12.32
C LYS A 315 7.73 -5.00 -11.33
N ILE A 316 7.96 -5.37 -10.08
CA ILE A 316 6.86 -5.70 -9.15
C ILE A 316 6.56 -4.53 -8.21
N LEU A 317 5.34 -3.98 -8.31
CA LEU A 317 4.74 -3.17 -7.26
C LEU A 317 3.88 -4.08 -6.36
N MET A 318 4.20 -4.10 -5.07
CA MET A 318 3.41 -4.78 -4.04
C MET A 318 2.11 -3.99 -3.79
N GLY A 319 0.95 -4.63 -3.91
CA GLY A 319 -0.33 -4.05 -3.51
C GLY A 319 -0.44 -3.94 -1.99
N GLN A 320 -0.95 -2.81 -1.49
CA GLN A 320 -1.12 -2.56 -0.06
C GLN A 320 -2.45 -1.85 0.21
N ASN A 321 -3.22 -2.40 1.15
CA ASN A 321 -4.43 -1.78 1.68
C ASN A 321 -4.08 -0.56 2.58
N LEU A 322 -4.89 0.51 2.49
CA LEU A 322 -4.85 1.67 3.40
C LEU A 322 -6.00 1.68 4.41
N TYR A 323 -6.74 0.57 4.50
CA TYR A 323 -7.86 0.35 5.41
C TYR A 323 -7.64 -0.92 6.22
N GLY A 324 -8.36 -0.98 7.33
CA GLY A 324 -8.75 -2.18 8.01
C GLY A 324 -10.23 -2.47 7.84
N TYR A 325 -10.70 -3.43 8.62
CA TYR A 325 -12.10 -3.81 8.71
C TYR A 325 -12.49 -4.01 10.17
N ASP A 326 -13.76 -3.73 10.44
CA ASP A 326 -14.45 -3.92 11.70
C ASP A 326 -15.57 -4.93 11.47
N TRP A 327 -15.39 -6.13 12.01
CA TRP A 327 -16.31 -7.25 11.91
C TRP A 327 -17.14 -7.37 13.18
N THR A 328 -18.46 -7.47 13.03
CA THR A 328 -19.33 -7.94 14.11
C THR A 328 -19.24 -9.47 14.22
N LEU A 329 -19.10 -9.98 15.44
CA LEU A 329 -18.97 -11.39 15.77
C LEU A 329 -20.28 -12.00 16.32
N PRO A 330 -20.50 -13.31 16.16
CA PRO A 330 -19.70 -14.22 15.34
C PRO A 330 -19.86 -13.93 13.83
N PHE A 331 -18.85 -14.27 13.04
CA PHE A 331 -18.95 -14.18 11.59
C PHE A 331 -20.08 -15.07 11.06
N VAL A 332 -20.93 -14.50 10.20
CA VAL A 332 -21.98 -15.22 9.49
C VAL A 332 -21.77 -15.08 7.99
N GLN A 333 -21.74 -16.19 7.26
CA GLN A 333 -21.58 -16.19 5.80
C GLN A 333 -22.65 -15.30 5.14
N GLY A 334 -22.20 -14.36 4.31
CA GLY A 334 -23.07 -13.37 3.65
C GLY A 334 -23.20 -12.03 4.39
N SER A 335 -22.67 -11.93 5.62
CA SER A 335 -22.43 -10.64 6.26
C SER A 335 -21.22 -9.93 5.64
N THR A 336 -21.10 -8.63 5.90
CA THR A 336 -19.97 -7.82 5.41
C THR A 336 -19.43 -6.93 6.52
N ALA A 337 -18.11 -6.90 6.68
CA ALA A 337 -17.40 -6.02 7.60
C ALA A 337 -17.39 -4.57 7.11
N ARG A 338 -17.34 -3.64 8.06
CA ARG A 338 -17.23 -2.21 7.77
C ARG A 338 -15.76 -1.85 7.53
N ALA A 339 -15.44 -1.27 6.38
CA ALA A 339 -14.10 -0.73 6.14
C ALA A 339 -13.82 0.47 7.06
N VAL A 340 -12.64 0.50 7.67
CA VAL A 340 -12.19 1.58 8.55
C VAL A 340 -10.80 2.07 8.15
N SER A 341 -10.56 3.37 8.21
CA SER A 341 -9.20 3.90 8.14
C SER A 341 -8.45 3.62 9.46
N PRO A 342 -7.11 3.58 9.44
CA PRO A 342 -6.30 3.48 10.66
C PRO A 342 -6.65 4.53 11.73
N GLN A 343 -6.93 5.77 11.32
CA GLN A 343 -7.36 6.81 12.27
C GLN A 343 -8.72 6.51 12.90
N GLN A 344 -9.65 5.90 12.15
CA GLN A 344 -10.94 5.45 12.70
C GLN A 344 -10.76 4.26 13.62
N ALA A 345 -9.89 3.29 13.30
CA ALA A 345 -9.61 2.16 14.17
C ALA A 345 -9.04 2.62 15.53
N ILE A 346 -8.10 3.58 15.52
CA ILE A 346 -7.57 4.19 16.75
C ILE A 346 -8.69 4.89 17.55
N GLN A 347 -9.59 5.61 16.87
CA GLN A 347 -10.72 6.26 17.53
C GLN A 347 -11.68 5.25 18.16
N ILE A 348 -12.00 4.15 17.46
CA ILE A 348 -12.85 3.07 17.99
C ILE A 348 -12.21 2.47 19.25
N ALA A 349 -10.91 2.19 19.23
CA ALA A 349 -10.21 1.67 20.40
C ALA A 349 -10.26 2.65 21.58
N ALA A 350 -10.09 3.95 21.32
CA ALA A 350 -10.16 5.01 22.31
C ALA A 350 -11.58 5.18 22.91
N ASP A 351 -12.62 5.11 22.08
CA ASP A 351 -14.01 5.28 22.49
C ASP A 351 -14.52 4.09 23.33
N ASN A 352 -13.90 2.92 23.18
CA ASN A 352 -14.26 1.69 23.90
C ASN A 352 -13.26 1.32 25.02
N ASP A 353 -12.27 2.17 25.31
CA ASP A 353 -11.23 1.96 26.34
C ASP A 353 -10.51 0.61 26.22
N VAL A 354 -10.21 0.19 24.99
CA VAL A 354 -9.48 -1.05 24.69
C VAL A 354 -8.08 -0.77 24.18
N SER A 355 -7.13 -1.64 24.51
CA SER A 355 -5.76 -1.54 24.01
C SER A 355 -5.65 -2.10 22.58
N ILE A 356 -4.73 -1.53 21.79
CA ILE A 356 -4.39 -2.05 20.47
C ILE A 356 -3.30 -3.11 20.64
N GLU A 357 -3.61 -4.34 20.25
CA GLU A 357 -2.68 -5.46 20.19
C GLU A 357 -1.95 -5.49 18.83
N TYR A 358 -0.88 -6.28 18.75
CA TYR A 358 -0.10 -6.43 17.52
C TYR A 358 0.27 -7.89 17.32
N ASP A 359 -0.18 -8.46 16.21
CA ASP A 359 0.19 -9.80 15.81
C ASP A 359 1.56 -9.77 15.12
N GLU A 360 2.59 -10.30 15.80
CA GLU A 360 3.96 -10.35 15.29
C GLU A 360 4.13 -11.33 14.12
N THR A 361 3.21 -12.27 13.93
CA THR A 361 3.24 -13.23 12.80
C THR A 361 2.65 -12.60 11.55
N ALA A 362 1.48 -11.98 11.66
CA ALA A 362 0.84 -11.26 10.56
C ALA A 362 1.50 -9.91 10.28
N GLN A 363 2.22 -9.35 11.26
CA GLN A 363 2.70 -7.97 11.31
C GLN A 363 1.56 -6.96 11.13
N ALA A 364 0.51 -7.08 11.93
CA ALA A 364 -0.68 -6.23 11.84
C ALA A 364 -1.28 -5.92 13.23
N PRO A 365 -1.76 -4.68 13.45
CA PRO A 365 -2.49 -4.33 14.67
C PRO A 365 -3.93 -4.84 14.64
N HIS A 366 -4.43 -5.23 15.81
CA HIS A 366 -5.83 -5.61 16.00
C HIS A 366 -6.32 -5.29 17.41
N PHE A 367 -7.63 -5.34 17.61
CA PHE A 367 -8.26 -5.33 18.94
C PHE A 367 -9.70 -5.84 18.84
N ASN A 368 -10.26 -6.20 19.99
CA ASN A 368 -11.65 -6.59 20.13
C ASN A 368 -12.36 -5.60 21.07
N TYR A 369 -13.64 -5.35 20.84
CA TYR A 369 -14.47 -4.54 21.73
C TYR A 369 -15.92 -5.03 21.73
N THR A 370 -16.70 -4.58 22.71
CA THR A 370 -18.14 -4.81 22.76
C THR A 370 -18.85 -3.48 22.54
N ASP A 371 -19.77 -3.42 21.59
CA ASP A 371 -20.52 -2.19 21.31
C ASP A 371 -21.65 -1.96 22.33
N ILE A 372 -22.34 -0.82 22.20
CA ILE A 372 -23.45 -0.44 23.08
C ILE A 372 -24.68 -1.37 22.99
N GLU A 373 -24.74 -2.24 21.98
CA GLU A 373 -25.79 -3.24 21.76
C GLU A 373 -25.35 -4.64 22.25
N ASP A 374 -24.27 -4.72 23.03
CA ASP A 374 -23.66 -5.95 23.56
C ASP A 374 -23.18 -6.92 22.47
N ARG A 375 -22.86 -6.39 21.27
CA ARG A 375 -22.27 -7.18 20.19
C ARG A 375 -20.77 -7.14 20.28
N GLN A 376 -20.14 -8.29 20.07
CA GLN A 376 -18.68 -8.37 19.99
C GLN A 376 -18.20 -7.94 18.61
N HIS A 377 -17.06 -7.26 18.58
CA HIS A 377 -16.40 -6.80 17.38
C HIS A 377 -14.92 -7.18 17.39
N GLU A 378 -14.37 -7.42 16.20
CA GLU A 378 -12.95 -7.60 15.98
C GLU A 378 -12.49 -6.66 14.86
N VAL A 379 -11.44 -5.90 15.12
CA VAL A 379 -10.90 -4.90 14.20
C VAL A 379 -9.47 -5.26 13.84
N TRP A 380 -9.19 -5.44 12.56
CA TRP A 380 -7.83 -5.53 12.02
C TRP A 380 -7.57 -4.34 11.11
N PHE A 381 -6.42 -3.70 11.24
CA PHE A 381 -6.08 -2.50 10.47
C PHE A 381 -4.58 -2.41 10.18
N GLU A 382 -4.12 -1.26 9.68
CA GLU A 382 -2.71 -0.98 9.41
C GLU A 382 -2.19 0.15 10.30
N ASP A 383 -0.94 0.09 10.72
CA ASP A 383 -0.30 1.19 11.42
C ASP A 383 1.16 1.38 10.98
N ALA A 384 1.87 2.28 11.65
CA ALA A 384 3.27 2.56 11.31
C ALA A 384 4.16 1.31 11.35
N ARG A 385 3.89 0.35 12.25
CA ARG A 385 4.67 -0.88 12.41
C ARG A 385 4.46 -1.81 11.21
N SER A 386 3.20 -2.08 10.86
CA SER A 386 2.88 -2.96 9.73
C SER A 386 3.40 -2.42 8.40
N ILE A 387 3.25 -1.11 8.15
CA ILE A 387 3.80 -0.46 6.95
C ILE A 387 5.32 -0.51 6.91
N GLN A 388 6.00 -0.29 8.03
CA GLN A 388 7.46 -0.39 8.08
C GLN A 388 7.94 -1.81 7.77
N ALA A 389 7.27 -2.85 8.30
CA ALA A 389 7.57 -4.24 7.98
C ALA A 389 7.42 -4.53 6.47
N LYS A 390 6.37 -3.98 5.83
CA LYS A 390 6.17 -4.10 4.38
C LYS A 390 7.21 -3.32 3.57
N PHE A 391 7.66 -2.17 4.05
CA PHE A 391 8.77 -1.42 3.44
C PHE A 391 10.10 -2.15 3.55
N ASP A 392 10.33 -2.85 4.65
CA ASP A 392 11.52 -3.69 4.81
C ASP A 392 11.45 -4.90 3.87
N LEU A 393 10.28 -5.52 3.69
CA LEU A 393 10.06 -6.56 2.69
C LEU A 393 10.31 -6.07 1.25
N ILE A 394 9.91 -4.85 0.90
CA ILE A 394 10.22 -4.22 -0.40
C ILE A 394 11.73 -4.09 -0.62
N LYS A 395 12.49 -3.73 0.43
CA LYS A 395 13.95 -3.59 0.35
C LYS A 395 14.62 -4.95 0.26
N GLU A 396 14.21 -5.89 1.10
CA GLU A 396 14.71 -7.26 1.16
C GLU A 396 14.58 -7.97 -0.19
N LEU A 397 13.38 -7.96 -0.77
CA LEU A 397 13.11 -8.59 -2.07
C LEU A 397 13.48 -7.70 -3.28
N ASN A 398 14.10 -6.54 -3.03
CA ASN A 398 14.51 -5.58 -4.05
C ASN A 398 13.39 -5.25 -5.06
N LEU A 399 12.15 -5.07 -4.57
CA LEU A 399 10.96 -4.81 -5.39
C LEU A 399 10.96 -3.40 -5.97
N ARG A 400 10.14 -3.14 -6.99
CA ARG A 400 10.00 -1.80 -7.61
C ARG A 400 9.43 -0.76 -6.65
N GLY A 401 8.51 -1.18 -5.78
CA GLY A 401 7.86 -0.32 -4.80
C GLY A 401 6.47 -0.82 -4.42
N MET A 402 5.53 0.09 -4.17
CA MET A 402 4.22 -0.22 -3.57
C MET A 402 3.06 0.46 -4.32
N SER A 403 1.88 -0.15 -4.32
CA SER A 403 0.65 0.38 -4.90
C SER A 403 -0.49 0.37 -3.87
N TYR A 404 -1.05 1.53 -3.58
CA TYR A 404 -2.01 1.72 -2.50
C TYR A 404 -3.46 1.64 -2.96
N TRP A 405 -4.21 0.72 -2.36
CA TRP A 405 -5.67 0.65 -2.42
C TRP A 405 -6.26 1.08 -1.07
N LYS A 406 -6.94 2.21 -0.95
CA LYS A 406 -7.03 3.31 -1.90
C LYS A 406 -6.93 4.64 -1.15
N LEU A 407 -6.67 5.72 -1.88
CA LEU A 407 -6.70 7.06 -1.32
C LEU A 407 -8.13 7.42 -0.83
N GLY A 408 -8.21 8.37 0.08
CA GLY A 408 -9.46 8.77 0.76
C GLY A 408 -9.62 8.20 2.17
N LEU A 409 -8.71 7.31 2.59
CA LEU A 409 -8.64 6.77 3.94
C LEU A 409 -7.48 7.43 4.70
N SER A 410 -7.76 7.96 5.88
CA SER A 410 -6.77 8.73 6.64
C SER A 410 -5.74 7.81 7.29
N PHE A 411 -4.49 7.93 6.84
CA PHE A 411 -3.34 7.21 7.39
C PHE A 411 -2.05 8.04 7.21
N PRO A 412 -1.84 9.09 8.03
CA PRO A 412 -0.75 10.04 7.81
C PRO A 412 0.65 9.41 7.93
N GLN A 413 0.81 8.43 8.83
CA GLN A 413 2.10 7.78 9.09
C GLN A 413 2.65 7.08 7.85
N ASN A 414 1.79 6.49 7.01
CA ASN A 414 2.22 5.83 5.76
C ASN A 414 3.03 6.79 4.87
N TRP A 415 2.52 7.99 4.62
CA TRP A 415 3.16 8.97 3.74
C TRP A 415 4.49 9.48 4.30
N LEU A 416 4.55 9.68 5.62
CA LEU A 416 5.76 10.07 6.31
C LEU A 416 6.83 8.98 6.24
N LEU A 417 6.44 7.72 6.43
CA LEU A 417 7.35 6.58 6.33
C LEU A 417 7.86 6.35 4.90
N ILE A 418 7.08 6.64 3.85
CA ILE A 418 7.59 6.64 2.46
C ILE A 418 8.78 7.60 2.36
N SER A 419 8.60 8.84 2.82
CA SER A 419 9.64 9.86 2.76
C SER A 419 10.86 9.52 3.59
N ASP A 420 10.68 8.79 4.69
CA ASP A 420 11.79 8.37 5.53
C ASP A 420 12.59 7.21 4.93
N ASN A 421 11.91 6.27 4.27
CA ASN A 421 12.51 5.04 3.78
C ASN A 421 13.02 5.14 2.33
N PHE A 422 12.42 5.99 1.50
CA PHE A 422 12.65 5.98 0.06
C PHE A 422 12.84 7.37 -0.56
N ASN A 423 13.62 7.40 -1.64
CA ASN A 423 13.60 8.49 -2.60
C ASN A 423 12.50 8.18 -3.63
N VAL A 424 11.36 8.86 -3.56
CA VAL A 424 10.24 8.65 -4.49
C VAL A 424 10.67 9.03 -5.91
N ARG A 425 10.64 8.06 -6.83
CA ARG A 425 10.98 8.32 -8.23
C ARG A 425 9.89 9.14 -8.91
N ARG A 426 10.28 10.21 -9.61
CA ARG A 426 9.41 10.98 -10.51
C ARG A 426 9.71 10.60 -11.95
N ARG A 427 8.68 10.54 -12.78
CA ARG A 427 8.73 10.08 -14.18
C ARG A 427 8.19 11.13 -15.16
N VAL A 428 7.85 12.33 -14.67
CA VAL A 428 7.39 13.49 -15.46
C VAL A 428 8.48 14.53 -15.53
#